data_AF-A0A9D1LXV7-F1
#
_entry.id   AF-A0A9D1LXV7-F1
#
_cell.length_a   1.000
_cell.length_b   1.000
_cell.length_c   1.000
_cell.angle_alpha   90.00
_cell.angle_beta   90.00
_cell.angle_gamma   90.00
#
_symmetry.space_group_name_H-M   'P 1'
#
loop_
_entity.id
_entity.type
_entity.pdbx_description
1 polymer ?
#
loop_
_entity_poly.entity_id
_entity_poly.type
_entity_poly.pdbx_seq_one_letter_code
_entity_poly.pdbx_strand_id
1 'polypeptide(L)'
;MALLVEAYQKSFFGKSNPGNIRAEYVMLHTFAHLIINQVSYECGYGSSSIKERIYCEKCADDLEMYGVLIYTASGDSEGSLGGLVRRGEPGKLEDTIIAALENAKWCSSDPICITSLGQGPESLNRAACHNCALLPETCCECGNRLLDRGLIVGELDSPATGFFNGL
;
A
#
# COMPACT_ATOMS: atom_id res chain seq x y z
N MET A 1 4.93 14.37 -0.95
CA MET A 1 3.58 14.49 -1.57
C MET A 1 3.56 15.36 -2.83
N ALA A 2 4.05 16.61 -2.82
CA ALA A 2 3.94 17.55 -3.96
C ALA A 2 4.37 16.96 -5.33
N LEU A 3 5.54 16.31 -5.40
CA LEU A 3 6.05 15.71 -6.65
C LEU A 3 5.14 14.62 -7.22
N LEU A 4 4.52 13.81 -6.36
CA LEU A 4 3.60 12.77 -6.81
C LEU A 4 2.29 13.36 -7.34
N VAL A 5 1.81 14.47 -6.74
CA VAL A 5 0.65 15.20 -7.26
C VAL A 5 0.95 15.78 -8.64
N GLU A 6 2.14 16.36 -8.83
CA GLU A 6 2.56 16.87 -10.15
C GLU A 6 2.66 15.75 -11.20
N ALA A 7 3.25 14.60 -10.84
CA ALA A 7 3.34 13.45 -11.72
C ALA A 7 1.95 12.94 -12.11
N TYR A 8 1.02 12.86 -11.14
CA TYR A 8 -0.35 12.47 -11.38
C TYR A 8 -1.09 13.42 -12.33
N GLN A 9 -1.01 14.73 -12.11
CA GLN A 9 -1.66 15.71 -12.99
C GLN A 9 -1.16 15.62 -14.45
N LYS A 10 0.10 15.24 -14.66
CA LYS A 10 0.70 15.04 -15.99
C LYS A 10 0.33 13.68 -16.61
N SER A 11 0.01 12.69 -15.78
CA SER A 11 -0.33 11.32 -16.20
C SER A 11 -1.65 11.25 -16.98
N PHE A 12 -1.86 10.16 -17.71
CA PHE A 12 -3.14 9.85 -18.35
C PHE A 12 -4.28 9.79 -17.31
N PHE A 13 -4.02 9.24 -16.13
CA PHE A 13 -5.01 9.09 -15.07
C PHE A 13 -5.45 10.42 -14.46
N GLY A 14 -4.53 11.34 -14.23
CA GLY A 14 -4.86 12.67 -13.71
C GLY A 14 -5.63 13.53 -14.71
N LYS A 15 -5.49 13.26 -16.02
CA LYS A 15 -6.33 13.89 -17.06
C LYS A 15 -7.77 13.37 -17.02
N SER A 16 -7.98 12.09 -16.70
CA SER A 16 -9.32 11.49 -16.59
C SER A 16 -10.03 11.83 -15.28
N ASN A 17 -9.28 12.00 -14.18
CA ASN A 17 -9.81 12.37 -12.88
C ASN A 17 -9.02 13.55 -12.29
N PRO A 18 -9.36 14.79 -12.66
CA PRO A 18 -8.59 15.96 -12.25
C PRO A 18 -8.70 16.21 -10.74
N GLY A 19 -7.60 16.65 -10.14
CA GLY A 19 -7.56 17.02 -8.73
C GLY A 19 -6.19 16.81 -8.11
N ASN A 20 -6.07 17.17 -6.84
CA ASN A 20 -4.87 16.90 -6.05
C ASN A 20 -5.05 15.58 -5.31
N ILE A 21 -4.10 14.66 -5.48
CA ILE A 21 -4.13 13.40 -4.72
C ILE A 21 -3.98 13.72 -3.24
N ARG A 22 -4.85 13.08 -2.45
CA ARG A 22 -4.83 13.09 -0.99
C ARG A 22 -3.77 12.16 -0.43
N ALA A 23 -3.05 12.61 0.59
CA ALA A 23 -2.00 11.81 1.24
C ALA A 23 -2.59 10.56 1.91
N GLU A 24 -3.81 10.69 2.42
CA GLU A 24 -4.62 9.67 3.07
C GLU A 24 -4.90 8.50 2.13
N TYR A 25 -5.23 8.78 0.86
CA TYR A 25 -5.44 7.73 -0.15
C TYR A 25 -4.15 6.94 -0.40
N VAL A 26 -3.03 7.65 -0.64
CA VAL A 26 -1.72 7.02 -0.91
C VAL A 26 -1.26 6.21 0.30
N MET A 27 -1.49 6.72 1.50
CA MET A 27 -1.17 6.06 2.76
C MET A 27 -2.00 4.78 2.91
N LEU A 28 -3.34 4.83 2.82
CA LEU A 28 -4.20 3.66 2.94
C LEU A 28 -3.92 2.60 1.87
N HIS A 29 -3.67 3.04 0.64
CA HIS A 29 -3.31 2.17 -0.47
C HIS A 29 -1.97 1.48 -0.24
N THR A 30 -0.95 2.23 0.17
CA THR A 30 0.36 1.65 0.50
C THR A 30 0.26 0.71 1.71
N PHE A 31 -0.51 1.08 2.72
CA PHE A 31 -0.77 0.25 3.90
C PHE A 31 -1.43 -1.09 3.49
N ALA A 32 -2.45 -1.05 2.63
CA ALA A 32 -3.12 -2.25 2.13
C ALA A 32 -2.13 -3.21 1.44
N HIS A 33 -1.23 -2.67 0.61
CA HIS A 33 -0.18 -3.44 -0.04
C HIS A 33 0.77 -4.13 0.97
N LEU A 34 1.22 -3.39 1.98
CA LEU A 34 2.11 -3.93 3.02
C LEU A 34 1.42 -5.02 3.84
N ILE A 35 0.14 -4.85 4.18
CA ILE A 35 -0.65 -5.85 4.89
C ILE A 35 -0.87 -7.09 4.03
N ILE A 36 -1.20 -6.96 2.75
CA ILE A 36 -1.35 -8.12 1.86
C ILE A 36 -0.06 -8.93 1.81
N ASN A 37 1.10 -8.27 1.65
CA ASN A 37 2.40 -8.95 1.67
C ASN A 37 2.63 -9.72 2.99
N GLN A 38 2.36 -9.06 4.13
CA GLN A 38 2.55 -9.67 5.44
C GLN A 38 1.59 -10.85 5.69
N VAL A 39 0.31 -10.69 5.35
CA VAL A 39 -0.72 -11.71 5.49
C VAL A 39 -0.41 -12.90 4.59
N SER A 40 0.00 -12.67 3.34
CA SER A 40 0.44 -13.72 2.42
C SER A 40 1.60 -14.52 2.99
N TYR A 41 2.61 -13.83 3.55
CA TYR A 41 3.75 -14.47 4.21
C TYR A 41 3.32 -15.31 5.41
N GLU A 42 2.45 -14.79 6.27
CA GLU A 42 2.03 -15.45 7.51
C GLU A 42 1.03 -16.60 7.30
N CYS A 43 0.17 -16.49 6.29
CA CYS A 43 -0.92 -17.43 6.06
C CYS A 43 -0.62 -18.44 4.95
N GLY A 44 0.47 -18.24 4.18
CA GLY A 44 0.84 -19.09 3.05
C GLY A 44 -0.07 -18.97 1.84
N TYR A 45 -0.91 -17.92 1.78
CA TYR A 45 -1.73 -17.61 0.60
C TYR A 45 -0.86 -16.95 -0.47
N GLY A 46 -1.06 -17.33 -1.73
CA GLY A 46 -0.50 -16.58 -2.84
C GLY A 46 -1.01 -15.13 -2.79
N SER A 47 -0.10 -14.16 -2.88
CA SER A 47 -0.50 -12.74 -2.87
C SER A 47 -1.50 -12.43 -3.98
N SER A 48 -1.41 -13.10 -5.13
CA SER A 48 -2.36 -13.04 -6.25
C SER A 48 -3.82 -13.34 -5.88
N SER A 49 -4.04 -14.09 -4.80
CA SER A 49 -5.36 -14.55 -4.33
C SER A 49 -6.03 -13.56 -3.37
N ILE A 50 -5.25 -12.60 -2.85
CA ILE A 50 -5.71 -11.56 -1.94
C ILE A 50 -5.82 -10.24 -2.72
N LYS A 51 -6.95 -9.55 -2.54
CA LYS A 51 -7.25 -8.28 -3.19
C LYS A 51 -7.57 -7.23 -2.15
N GLU A 52 -7.40 -5.99 -2.56
CA GLU A 52 -7.76 -4.81 -1.78
C GLU A 52 -8.86 -4.01 -2.47
N ARG A 53 -9.61 -3.28 -1.66
CA ARG A 53 -10.49 -2.19 -2.08
C ARG A 53 -10.33 -1.03 -1.11
N ILE A 54 -10.08 0.16 -1.65
CA ILE A 54 -9.85 1.36 -0.84
C ILE A 54 -11.14 2.18 -0.77
N TYR A 55 -11.61 2.40 0.44
CA TYR A 55 -12.71 3.31 0.75
C TYR A 55 -12.12 4.63 1.20
N CYS A 56 -11.58 5.37 0.23
CA CYS A 56 -11.09 6.73 0.39
C CYS A 56 -11.11 7.40 -0.98
N GLU A 57 -11.62 8.63 -1.06
CA GLU A 57 -11.64 9.37 -2.31
C GLU A 57 -10.22 9.87 -2.66
N LYS A 58 -9.83 9.71 -3.93
CA LYS A 58 -8.47 10.05 -4.38
C LYS A 58 -8.18 11.55 -4.30
N CYS A 59 -9.14 12.38 -4.70
CA CYS A 59 -8.98 13.82 -4.87
C CYS A 59 -10.01 14.66 -4.10
N ALA A 60 -11.20 14.11 -3.83
CA ALA A 60 -12.27 14.74 -3.06
C ALA A 60 -12.32 14.16 -1.64
N ASP A 61 -13.21 14.67 -0.79
CA ASP A 61 -13.45 14.17 0.56
C ASP A 61 -14.92 14.35 0.98
N ASP A 62 -15.82 14.12 0.04
CA ASP A 62 -17.25 14.35 0.23
C ASP A 62 -17.85 13.25 1.13
N LEU A 63 -17.26 12.06 1.12
CA LEU A 63 -17.73 10.89 1.87
C LEU A 63 -17.00 10.63 3.18
N GLU A 64 -15.89 11.33 3.45
CA GLU A 64 -15.05 11.20 4.67
C GLU A 64 -14.70 9.75 5.04
N MET A 65 -14.44 8.91 4.04
CA MET A 65 -14.12 7.48 4.23
C MET A 65 -12.61 7.23 4.31
N TYR A 66 -12.20 6.40 5.26
CA TYR A 66 -10.81 6.00 5.50
C TYR A 66 -10.72 4.49 5.80
N GLY A 67 -11.23 3.67 4.87
CA GLY A 67 -11.31 2.22 5.05
C GLY A 67 -10.49 1.46 4.02
N VAL A 68 -10.00 0.29 4.42
CA VAL A 68 -9.42 -0.71 3.51
C VAL A 68 -10.17 -2.02 3.72
N LEU A 69 -10.62 -2.63 2.63
CA LEU A 69 -11.13 -4.00 2.63
C LEU A 69 -10.11 -4.91 1.97
N ILE A 70 -9.61 -5.88 2.73
CA ILE A 70 -8.77 -6.96 2.23
C ILE A 70 -9.63 -8.21 2.15
N TYR A 71 -9.67 -8.83 0.97
CA TYR A 71 -10.54 -9.98 0.73
C TYR A 71 -9.87 -10.96 -0.23
N THR A 72 -10.28 -12.22 -0.16
CA THR A 72 -9.87 -13.22 -1.15
C THR A 72 -10.93 -13.35 -2.23
N ALA A 73 -10.50 -13.43 -3.49
CA ALA A 73 -11.37 -13.56 -4.65
C ALA A 73 -11.14 -14.85 -5.45
N SER A 74 -10.22 -15.69 -4.99
CA SER A 74 -9.99 -17.04 -5.53
C SER A 74 -11.04 -17.98 -4.96
N GLY A 75 -11.94 -18.47 -5.82
CA GLY A 75 -13.01 -19.36 -5.38
C GLY A 75 -12.51 -20.72 -4.87
N ASP A 76 -11.41 -21.21 -5.43
CA ASP A 76 -11.09 -22.62 -5.35
C ASP A 76 -9.57 -22.80 -5.36
N SER A 77 -9.02 -23.59 -4.42
CA SER A 77 -7.73 -24.33 -4.48
C SER A 77 -6.50 -23.91 -3.66
N GLU A 78 -6.35 -22.70 -3.11
CA GLU A 78 -5.10 -22.34 -2.37
C GLU A 78 -5.11 -22.61 -0.85
N GLY A 79 -6.22 -23.09 -0.27
CA GLY A 79 -6.25 -23.55 1.12
C GLY A 79 -7.52 -23.20 1.89
N SER A 80 -7.60 -23.65 3.15
CA SER A 80 -8.68 -23.27 4.05
C SER A 80 -8.51 -21.82 4.51
N LEU A 81 -9.58 -21.02 4.49
CA LEU A 81 -9.60 -19.63 4.98
C LEU A 81 -9.18 -19.49 6.45
N GLY A 82 -9.00 -20.60 7.18
CA GLY A 82 -8.64 -20.62 8.60
C GLY A 82 -7.37 -19.83 8.95
N GLY A 83 -6.36 -19.80 8.07
CA GLY A 83 -5.16 -18.97 8.30
C GLY A 83 -5.47 -17.49 8.31
N LEU A 84 -6.19 -17.02 7.28
CA LEU A 84 -6.59 -15.63 7.13
C LEU A 84 -7.60 -15.20 8.21
N VAL A 85 -8.62 -16.02 8.47
CA VAL A 85 -9.63 -15.78 9.51
C VAL A 85 -8.98 -15.65 10.88
N ARG A 86 -8.01 -16.54 11.19
CA ARG A 86 -7.30 -16.51 12.46
C ARG A 86 -6.45 -15.25 12.62
N ARG A 87 -5.92 -14.67 11.54
CA ARG A 87 -5.22 -13.38 11.59
C ARG A 87 -6.14 -12.18 11.80
N GLY A 88 -7.42 -12.32 11.51
CA GLY A 88 -8.44 -11.31 11.85
C GLY A 88 -8.87 -11.32 13.32
N GLU A 89 -8.40 -12.26 14.14
CA GLU A 89 -8.73 -12.30 15.57
C GLU A 89 -8.02 -11.16 16.35
N PRO A 90 -8.66 -10.60 17.39
CA PRO A 90 -8.02 -9.60 18.26
C PRO A 90 -6.67 -10.07 18.81
N GLY A 91 -5.69 -9.19 18.83
CA GLY A 91 -4.30 -9.44 19.20
C GLY A 91 -3.43 -9.91 18.03
N LYS A 92 -3.97 -10.67 17.06
CA LYS A 92 -3.18 -11.18 15.92
C LYS A 92 -3.14 -10.23 14.75
N LEU A 93 -4.20 -9.48 14.54
CA LEU A 93 -4.23 -8.47 13.48
C LEU A 93 -3.20 -7.38 13.79
N GLU A 94 -3.11 -6.98 15.05
CA GLU A 94 -2.14 -6.01 15.56
C GLU A 94 -0.71 -6.51 15.35
N ASP A 95 -0.43 -7.78 15.67
CA ASP A 95 0.87 -8.41 15.39
C ASP A 95 1.21 -8.36 13.90
N THR A 96 0.25 -8.68 13.03
CA THR A 96 0.42 -8.60 11.57
C THR A 96 0.69 -7.17 11.12
N ILE A 97 -0.01 -6.17 11.66
CA ILE A 97 0.21 -4.76 11.35
C ILE A 97 1.63 -4.34 11.78
N ILE A 98 2.03 -4.64 13.01
CA ILE A 98 3.36 -4.31 13.53
C ILE A 98 4.44 -4.95 12.65
N ALA A 99 4.29 -6.23 12.31
CA ALA A 99 5.24 -6.93 11.45
C ALA A 99 5.31 -6.32 10.05
N ALA A 100 4.17 -5.91 9.46
CA ALA A 100 4.15 -5.22 8.18
C ALA A 100 4.88 -3.86 8.24
N LEU A 101 4.69 -3.10 9.33
CA LEU A 101 5.37 -1.82 9.55
C LEU A 101 6.88 -2.00 9.73
N GLU A 102 7.31 -2.99 10.52
CA GLU A 102 8.74 -3.32 10.69
C GLU A 102 9.39 -3.71 9.36
N ASN A 103 8.73 -4.57 8.58
CA ASN A 103 9.22 -4.96 7.26
C ASN A 103 9.26 -3.77 6.30
N ALA A 104 8.32 -2.83 6.42
CA ALA A 104 8.29 -1.64 5.58
C ALA A 104 9.42 -0.64 5.87
N LYS A 105 10.12 -0.73 7.02
CA LYS A 105 11.27 0.14 7.35
C LYS A 105 12.45 -0.07 6.41
N TRP A 106 12.61 -1.27 5.86
CA TRP A 106 13.77 -1.63 5.04
C TRP A 106 13.37 -2.11 3.64
N CYS A 107 14.09 -1.64 2.63
CA CYS A 107 14.05 -2.21 1.29
C CYS A 107 15.47 -2.59 0.86
N SER A 108 15.63 -3.77 0.24
CA SER A 108 16.92 -4.20 -0.30
C SER A 108 17.45 -3.31 -1.43
N SER A 109 16.59 -2.47 -2.00
CA SER A 109 16.94 -1.46 -3.00
C SER A 109 17.17 -0.07 -2.42
N ASP A 110 17.22 0.09 -1.10
CA ASP A 110 17.62 1.35 -0.49
C ASP A 110 19.12 1.64 -0.71
N PRO A 111 19.50 2.92 -0.88
CA PRO A 111 18.66 4.11 -0.77
C PRO A 111 17.86 4.47 -2.04
N ILE A 112 18.11 3.80 -3.18
CA ILE A 112 17.50 4.14 -4.48
C ILE A 112 15.97 4.11 -4.41
N CYS A 113 15.41 3.14 -3.69
CA CYS A 113 13.97 3.02 -3.51
C CYS A 113 13.41 4.19 -2.68
N ILE A 114 13.88 4.37 -1.44
CA ILE A 114 13.35 5.39 -0.53
C ILE A 114 13.56 6.83 -1.01
N THR A 115 14.66 7.12 -1.74
CA THR A 115 14.93 8.46 -2.27
C THR A 115 14.30 8.70 -3.66
N SER A 116 13.53 7.75 -4.19
CA SER A 116 12.95 7.88 -5.53
C SER A 116 11.92 9.02 -5.58
N LEU A 117 12.08 9.90 -6.57
CA LEU A 117 11.14 10.99 -6.85
C LEU A 117 9.96 10.54 -7.74
N GLY A 118 10.06 9.36 -8.34
CA GLY A 118 9.07 8.82 -9.27
C GLY A 118 9.59 7.55 -9.94
N GLN A 119 8.82 6.46 -9.84
CA GLN A 119 9.10 5.18 -10.48
C GLN A 119 7.81 4.44 -10.85
N GLY A 120 7.94 3.30 -11.52
CA GLY A 120 6.81 2.52 -11.99
C GLY A 120 6.01 3.21 -13.10
N PRO A 121 4.79 2.75 -13.38
CA PRO A 121 3.95 3.28 -14.44
C PRO A 121 3.72 4.79 -14.29
N GLU A 122 4.06 5.55 -15.33
CA GLU A 122 3.91 7.02 -15.37
C GLU A 122 4.63 7.77 -14.23
N SER A 123 5.64 7.16 -13.60
CA SER A 123 6.35 7.71 -12.43
C SER A 123 5.44 7.98 -11.22
N LEU A 124 4.37 7.21 -11.08
CA LEU A 124 3.35 7.40 -10.04
C LEU A 124 3.62 6.65 -8.74
N ASN A 125 4.82 6.12 -8.54
CA ASN A 125 5.25 5.55 -7.27
C ASN A 125 6.47 6.30 -6.75
N ARG A 126 6.52 6.51 -5.43
CA ARG A 126 7.73 6.97 -4.74
C ARG A 126 8.39 5.76 -4.11
N ALA A 127 8.58 5.69 -2.80
CA ALA A 127 9.31 4.61 -2.14
C ALA A 127 8.58 3.24 -2.19
N ALA A 128 8.36 2.70 -3.38
CA ALA A 128 7.61 1.48 -3.65
C ALA A 128 8.18 0.79 -4.89
N CYS A 129 8.66 -0.44 -4.70
CA CYS A 129 9.21 -1.31 -5.74
C CYS A 129 8.82 -2.78 -5.47
N HIS A 130 9.22 -3.69 -6.36
CA HIS A 130 8.94 -5.12 -6.24
C HIS A 130 9.49 -5.76 -4.96
N ASN A 131 10.51 -5.17 -4.34
CA ASN A 131 11.13 -5.70 -3.13
C ASN A 131 10.40 -5.31 -1.84
N CYS A 132 9.47 -4.34 -1.87
CA CYS A 132 8.84 -3.82 -0.66
C CYS A 132 7.32 -3.64 -0.72
N ALA A 133 6.76 -3.17 -1.83
CA ALA A 133 5.37 -2.69 -1.84
C ALA A 133 4.56 -3.13 -3.06
N LEU A 134 5.17 -3.45 -4.21
CA LEU A 134 4.38 -3.86 -5.37
C LEU A 134 3.81 -5.26 -5.18
N LEU A 135 2.56 -5.45 -5.59
CA LEU A 135 1.83 -6.72 -5.58
C LEU A 135 1.63 -7.24 -7.02
N PRO A 136 1.20 -8.48 -7.24
CA PRO A 136 0.64 -8.88 -8.54
C PRO A 136 -0.48 -7.92 -8.97
N GLU A 137 -0.54 -7.57 -10.26
CA GLU A 137 -1.48 -6.54 -10.75
C GLU A 137 -2.95 -6.89 -10.50
N THR A 138 -3.28 -8.17 -10.37
CA THR A 138 -4.64 -8.66 -10.09
C THR A 138 -5.13 -8.35 -8.67
N CYS A 139 -4.23 -7.95 -7.77
CA CYS A 139 -4.53 -7.65 -6.36
C CYS A 139 -4.98 -6.21 -6.14
N CYS A 140 -4.38 -5.29 -6.88
CA CYS A 140 -4.45 -3.84 -6.66
C CYS A 140 -5.46 -3.20 -7.62
N GLU A 141 -6.50 -2.55 -7.08
CA GLU A 141 -7.48 -1.82 -7.90
C GLU A 141 -6.88 -0.61 -8.65
N CYS A 142 -5.78 -0.04 -8.14
CA CYS A 142 -5.09 1.10 -8.74
C CYS A 142 -3.92 0.67 -9.65
N GLY A 143 -3.70 -0.64 -9.83
CA GLY A 143 -2.70 -1.20 -10.73
C GLY A 143 -1.26 -0.83 -10.35
N ASN A 144 -0.90 -0.95 -9.07
CA ASN A 144 0.44 -0.64 -8.54
C ASN A 144 0.88 0.82 -8.82
N ARG A 145 -0.03 1.77 -8.65
CA ARG A 145 0.24 3.23 -8.79
C ARG A 145 -0.19 3.96 -7.54
N LEU A 146 0.44 5.09 -7.24
CA LEU A 146 0.16 5.90 -6.06
C LEU A 146 0.55 5.16 -4.78
N LEU A 147 1.82 4.75 -4.72
CA LEU A 147 2.42 4.05 -3.58
C LEU A 147 3.64 4.81 -3.06
N ASP A 148 3.77 4.90 -1.74
CA ASP A 148 4.91 5.53 -1.07
C ASP A 148 5.08 4.99 0.35
N ARG A 149 5.98 4.02 0.58
CA ARG A 149 6.21 3.49 1.94
C ARG A 149 6.81 4.53 2.88
N GLY A 150 7.43 5.58 2.35
CA GLY A 150 7.93 6.69 3.16
C GLY A 150 6.81 7.42 3.90
N LEU A 151 5.58 7.41 3.38
CA LEU A 151 4.41 7.91 4.13
C LEU A 151 4.06 7.01 5.32
N ILE A 152 4.37 5.72 5.26
CA ILE A 152 4.03 4.78 6.33
C ILE A 152 5.06 4.88 7.46
N VAL A 153 6.34 4.72 7.13
CA VAL A 153 7.44 4.54 8.10
C VAL A 153 8.40 5.73 8.19
N GLY A 154 8.21 6.76 7.36
CA GLY A 154 9.11 7.90 7.26
C GLY A 154 10.25 7.70 6.26
N GLU A 155 10.99 8.76 5.99
CA GLU A 155 12.20 8.74 5.16
C GLU A 155 13.46 8.50 6.02
N LEU A 156 14.58 8.07 5.44
CA LEU A 156 15.81 7.74 6.19
C LEU A 156 16.32 8.92 7.05
N ASP A 157 16.32 10.13 6.49
CA ASP A 157 16.77 11.35 7.17
C ASP A 157 15.67 12.04 7.97
N SER A 158 14.42 11.57 7.87
CA SER A 158 13.27 12.14 8.56
C SER A 158 12.23 11.07 8.91
N PRO A 159 12.53 10.14 9.84
CA PRO A 159 11.60 9.06 10.20
C PRO A 159 10.27 9.59 10.79
N ALA A 160 10.32 10.78 11.41
CA ALA A 160 9.17 11.42 12.04
C ALA A 160 8.04 11.83 11.07
N THR A 161 8.28 11.77 9.75
CA THR A 161 7.26 12.10 8.73
C THR A 161 6.31 10.95 8.43
N GLY A 162 6.61 9.73 8.89
CA GLY A 162 5.75 8.55 8.72
C GLY A 162 4.49 8.63 9.57
N PHE A 163 3.35 8.23 9.00
CA PHE A 163 2.06 8.17 9.70
C PHE A 163 2.07 7.27 10.94
N PHE A 164 2.89 6.20 10.93
CA PHE A 164 3.01 5.26 12.04
C PHE A 164 4.25 5.49 12.90
N ASN A 165 4.90 6.66 12.79
CA ASN A 165 6.07 6.95 13.61
C ASN A 165 5.72 6.92 15.11
N GLY A 166 6.48 6.15 15.90
CA GLY A 166 6.29 5.98 17.33
C GLY A 166 5.50 4.73 17.74
N LEU A 167 5.05 3.94 16.77
CA LEU A 167 4.64 2.54 16.92
C LEU A 167 5.81 1.62 16.57
#